data_AF-A0A8J7TZD2-F1
#
_entry.id   AF-A0A8J7TZD2-F1
#
_cell.length_a   1.000
_cell.length_b   1.000
_cell.length_c   1.000
_cell.angle_alpha   90.00
_cell.angle_beta   90.00
_cell.angle_gamma   90.00
#
_symmetry.space_group_name_H-M   'P 1'
#
loop_
_entity.id
_entity.type
_entity.pdbx_description
1 polymer ?
#
loop_
_entity_poly.entity_id
_entity_poly.type
_entity_poly.pdbx_seq_one_letter_code
_entity_poly.pdbx_strand_id
1 'polypeptide(L)'
;MTDSEIRIAVLLPDLLGTYGDRGNAIVLAQRLHWRGHRCMIIDVCADESIPTSCDIYLLGGGEDIAQQEAVRVLDSRRFHRAIDADPVVLAICAGLHVLGNTMIDVDGGCQPGLGLLDLISRPGSRRAIGEVVATADPMIGLADPVLTGFENHRGRTELGPRATPLARVGIGVGNGDHTEGAVSDRVIGTYLHGPVLARNPALADHILALATGIPQPPLELPDQNTLRTTAFRRAGRQRSRWRRLRDHLTPRRWTAPGTTTGQRSPQDLA
;
A
#
# COMPACT_ATOMS: atom_id res chain seq x y z
N MET A 1 23.52 2.57 24.81
CA MET A 1 22.48 3.10 23.91
C MET A 1 22.87 4.53 23.65
N THR A 2 23.19 4.89 22.40
CA THR A 2 23.46 6.30 22.09
C THR A 2 22.16 7.07 22.35
N ASP A 3 22.27 8.12 23.16
CA ASP A 3 21.22 9.07 23.55
C ASP A 3 20.70 9.92 22.35
N SER A 4 20.75 9.34 21.15
CA SER A 4 20.43 10.00 19.89
C SER A 4 18.93 9.92 19.66
N GLU A 5 18.35 11.08 19.36
CA GLU A 5 16.95 11.20 18.96
C GLU A 5 16.75 10.65 17.56
N ILE A 6 15.72 9.81 17.40
CA ILE A 6 15.33 9.25 16.11
C ILE A 6 14.55 10.30 15.33
N ARG A 7 14.89 10.51 14.07
CA ARG A 7 14.32 11.55 13.20
C ARG A 7 13.50 10.91 12.08
N ILE A 8 12.22 11.26 12.04
CA ILE A 8 11.25 10.77 11.05
C ILE A 8 10.84 11.95 10.17
N ALA A 9 11.23 11.93 8.90
CA ALA A 9 10.80 12.90 7.92
C ALA A 9 9.49 12.46 7.25
N VAL A 10 8.50 13.35 7.21
CA VAL A 10 7.31 13.22 6.37
C VAL A 10 7.52 14.12 5.16
N LEU A 11 7.77 13.50 4.01
CA LEU A 11 8.12 14.20 2.79
C LEU A 11 6.87 14.64 2.03
N LEU A 12 6.90 15.90 1.62
CA LEU A 12 5.91 16.56 0.77
C LEU A 12 4.47 16.37 1.27
N PRO A 13 4.15 16.62 2.55
CA PRO A 13 2.78 16.44 3.05
C PRO A 13 1.77 17.40 2.41
N ASP A 14 2.25 18.50 1.84
CA ASP A 14 1.51 19.47 1.03
C ASP A 14 1.10 18.93 -0.35
N LEU A 15 1.88 18.00 -0.93
CA LEU A 15 1.58 17.34 -2.21
C LEU A 15 0.98 15.93 -2.02
N LEU A 16 1.47 15.19 -1.03
CA LEU A 16 1.23 13.75 -0.80
C LEU A 16 0.57 13.48 0.57
N GLY A 17 -0.27 14.41 1.06
CA GLY A 17 -0.94 14.30 2.37
C GLY A 17 -2.37 13.79 2.37
N THR A 18 -2.95 13.47 1.21
CA THR A 18 -4.41 13.36 1.00
C THR A 18 -5.10 12.31 1.87
N TYR A 19 -4.41 11.23 2.22
CA TYR A 19 -5.00 10.08 2.94
C TYR A 19 -4.63 10.01 4.43
N GLY A 20 -4.07 11.08 4.99
CA GLY A 20 -3.70 11.13 6.41
C GLY A 20 -2.51 10.24 6.76
N ASP A 21 -1.65 9.93 5.77
CA ASP A 21 -0.52 9.01 5.93
C ASP A 21 0.57 9.54 6.87
N ARG A 22 0.55 10.84 7.22
CA ARG A 22 1.29 11.42 8.36
C ARG A 22 1.04 10.66 9.67
N GLY A 23 -0.12 10.03 9.82
CA GLY A 23 -0.41 9.18 10.97
C GLY A 23 0.56 7.99 11.13
N ASN A 24 1.23 7.53 10.07
CA ASN A 24 2.29 6.53 10.20
C ASN A 24 3.49 7.06 11.01
N ALA A 25 3.86 8.33 10.82
CA ALA A 25 4.92 8.99 11.59
C ALA A 25 4.56 9.03 13.09
N ILE A 26 3.31 9.38 13.38
CA ILE A 26 2.78 9.44 14.75
C ILE A 26 2.80 8.06 15.40
N VAL A 27 2.43 7.00 14.66
CA VAL A 27 2.49 5.62 15.18
C VAL A 27 3.93 5.24 15.52
N LEU A 28 4.89 5.50 14.63
CA LEU A 28 6.30 5.21 14.89
C LEU A 28 6.83 5.97 16.12
N ALA A 29 6.57 7.28 16.18
CA ALA A 29 6.97 8.12 17.32
C ALA A 29 6.35 7.64 18.63
N GLN A 30 5.07 7.26 18.63
CA GLN A 30 4.40 6.73 19.83
C GLN A 30 5.00 5.40 20.29
N ARG A 31 5.33 4.51 19.34
CA ARG A 31 5.95 3.22 19.64
C ARG A 31 7.39 3.37 20.17
N LEU A 32 8.12 4.37 19.70
CA LEU A 32 9.41 4.76 20.26
C LEU A 32 9.28 5.33 21.66
N HIS A 33 8.30 6.23 21.87
CA HIS A 33 8.03 6.83 23.17
C HIS A 33 7.68 5.77 24.23
N TRP A 34 6.83 4.79 23.91
CA TRP A 34 6.52 3.67 24.80
C TRP A 34 7.74 2.82 25.19
N ARG A 35 8.82 2.89 24.41
CA ARG A 35 10.10 2.21 24.66
C ARG A 35 11.16 3.14 25.26
N GLY A 36 10.79 4.36 25.65
CA GLY A 36 11.71 5.33 26.26
C GLY A 36 12.68 5.99 25.27
N HIS A 37 12.43 5.91 23.96
CA HIS A 37 13.26 6.56 22.96
C HIS A 37 12.70 7.94 22.60
N ARG A 38 13.60 8.92 22.43
CA ARG A 38 13.24 10.24 21.90
C ARG A 38 13.05 10.15 20.39
N CYS A 39 12.06 10.87 19.89
CA CYS A 39 11.74 10.94 18.48
C CYS A 39 11.34 12.36 18.11
N MET A 40 11.76 12.80 16.92
CA MET A 40 11.31 14.03 16.29
C MET A 40 10.67 13.72 14.93
N ILE A 41 9.47 14.23 14.71
CA ILE A 41 8.80 14.21 13.40
C ILE A 41 9.10 15.55 12.73
N ILE A 42 9.58 15.50 11.50
CA ILE A 42 9.89 16.67 10.68
C ILE A 42 9.00 16.59 9.44
N ASP A 43 8.10 17.54 9.27
CA ASP A 43 7.38 17.70 8.01
C ASP A 43 8.29 18.48 7.05
N VAL A 44 8.44 18.03 5.80
CA VAL A 44 9.30 18.65 4.78
C VAL A 44 8.46 18.97 3.55
N CYS A 45 8.03 20.22 3.41
CA CYS A 45 7.22 20.71 2.29
C CYS A 45 8.03 20.88 1.00
N ALA A 46 7.35 21.13 -0.12
CA ALA A 46 7.99 21.18 -1.44
C ALA A 46 9.04 22.30 -1.62
N ASP A 47 8.91 23.38 -0.86
CA ASP A 47 9.83 24.52 -0.87
C ASP A 47 11.06 24.34 0.03
N GLU A 48 11.08 23.29 0.87
CA GLU A 48 12.13 23.04 1.86
C GLU A 48 13.24 22.11 1.36
N SER A 49 14.40 22.15 2.03
CA SER A 49 15.49 21.22 1.79
C SER A 49 15.27 19.91 2.55
N ILE A 50 15.53 18.77 1.90
CA ILE A 50 15.43 17.46 2.55
C ILE A 50 16.62 17.26 3.49
N PRO A 51 16.41 17.08 4.81
CA PRO A 51 17.50 16.77 5.74
C PRO A 51 18.12 15.41 5.38
N THR A 52 19.43 15.25 5.48
CA THR A 52 20.14 13.98 5.21
C THR A 52 20.41 13.16 6.48
N SER A 53 19.93 13.62 7.63
CA SER A 53 20.19 13.04 8.95
C SER A 53 18.97 12.34 9.54
N CYS A 54 17.99 11.96 8.72
CA CYS A 54 16.79 11.29 9.21
C CYS A 54 16.97 9.78 9.11
N ASP A 55 16.45 9.06 10.09
CA ASP A 55 16.52 7.60 10.15
C ASP A 55 15.39 6.95 9.33
N ILE A 56 14.28 7.69 9.17
CA ILE A 56 13.08 7.24 8.46
C ILE A 56 12.55 8.37 7.58
N TYR A 57 12.21 8.06 6.33
CA TYR A 57 11.48 8.94 5.41
C TYR A 57 10.13 8.32 5.04
N LEU A 58 9.07 9.13 5.11
CA LEU A 58 7.71 8.72 4.79
C LEU A 58 7.18 9.52 3.61
N LEU A 59 6.64 8.84 2.60
CA LEU A 59 5.88 9.47 1.51
C LEU A 59 4.44 8.94 1.54
N GLY A 60 3.48 9.86 1.55
CA GLY A 60 2.06 9.51 1.52
C GLY A 60 1.49 9.39 0.10
N GLY A 61 0.16 9.30 0.03
CA GLY A 61 -0.58 9.32 -1.23
C GLY A 61 -1.03 10.71 -1.69
N GLY A 62 -1.03 10.92 -3.01
CA GLY A 62 -1.53 12.13 -3.67
C GLY A 62 -2.13 11.82 -5.04
N GLU A 63 -2.75 12.83 -5.64
CA GLU A 63 -3.32 12.74 -6.99
C GLU A 63 -2.23 12.69 -8.07
N ASP A 64 -2.61 12.33 -9.30
CA ASP A 64 -1.66 12.08 -10.39
C ASP A 64 -0.75 13.30 -10.70
N ILE A 65 -1.30 14.53 -10.66
CA ILE A 65 -0.51 15.76 -10.86
C ILE A 65 0.49 15.96 -9.70
N ALA A 66 0.06 15.70 -8.47
CA ALA A 66 0.91 15.84 -7.30
C ALA A 66 2.05 14.81 -7.27
N GLN A 67 1.84 13.60 -7.83
CA GLN A 67 2.89 12.60 -7.99
C GLN A 67 3.99 13.07 -8.94
N GLN A 68 3.62 13.63 -10.09
CA GLN A 68 4.58 14.15 -11.06
C GLN A 68 5.39 15.30 -10.47
N GLU A 69 4.74 16.21 -9.76
CA GLU A 69 5.43 17.30 -9.07
C GLU A 69 6.33 16.78 -7.95
N ALA A 70 5.88 15.78 -7.18
CA ALA A 70 6.70 15.16 -6.13
C ALA A 70 8.00 14.57 -6.69
N VAL A 71 7.98 13.89 -7.84
CA VAL A 71 9.21 13.41 -8.49
C VAL A 71 10.14 14.57 -8.83
N ARG A 72 9.63 15.64 -9.46
CA ARG A 72 10.45 16.80 -9.83
C ARG A 72 11.09 17.45 -8.61
N VAL A 73 10.30 17.65 -7.55
CA VAL A 73 10.78 18.24 -6.30
C VAL A 73 11.85 17.34 -5.68
N LEU A 74 11.57 16.06 -5.44
CA LEU A 74 12.51 15.14 -4.79
C LEU A 74 13.83 15.00 -5.57
N ASP A 75 13.78 14.95 -6.90
CA ASP A 75 14.97 14.90 -7.75
C ASP A 75 15.77 16.22 -7.66
N SER A 76 15.11 17.37 -7.80
CA SER A 76 15.75 18.69 -7.68
C SER A 76 16.39 18.92 -6.31
N ARG A 77 15.79 18.36 -5.24
CA ARG A 77 16.28 18.41 -3.86
C ARG A 77 17.27 17.30 -3.53
N ARG A 78 17.65 16.47 -4.51
CA ARG A 78 18.64 15.40 -4.41
C ARG A 78 18.27 14.38 -3.32
N PHE A 79 17.03 13.91 -3.30
CA PHE A 79 16.58 12.92 -2.31
C PHE A 79 17.48 11.68 -2.26
N HIS A 80 18.05 11.23 -3.39
CA HIS A 80 19.04 10.15 -3.41
C HIS A 80 20.22 10.38 -2.45
N ARG A 81 20.67 11.63 -2.26
CA ARG A 81 21.71 11.94 -1.27
C ARG A 81 21.23 11.82 0.17
N ALA A 82 19.96 12.14 0.43
CA ALA A 82 19.38 12.00 1.76
C ALA A 82 19.30 10.54 2.20
N ILE A 83 19.28 9.60 1.24
CA ILE A 83 19.24 8.17 1.50
C ILE A 83 20.61 7.48 1.33
N ASP A 84 21.71 8.21 1.10
CA ASP A 84 23.07 7.64 1.00
C ASP A 84 23.50 6.94 2.31
N ALA A 85 22.94 7.36 3.45
CA ALA A 85 23.17 6.75 4.76
C ALA A 85 22.26 5.53 5.05
N ASP A 86 21.57 5.03 4.02
CA ASP A 86 20.68 3.86 4.08
C ASP A 86 19.56 3.95 5.15
N PRO A 87 18.80 5.07 5.22
CA PRO A 87 17.65 5.20 6.11
C PRO A 87 16.50 4.29 5.64
N VAL A 88 15.51 4.09 6.49
CA VAL A 88 14.29 3.38 6.08
C VAL A 88 13.39 4.33 5.30
N VAL A 89 12.85 3.88 4.16
CA VAL A 89 11.88 4.65 3.39
C VAL A 89 10.57 3.88 3.33
N LEU A 90 9.47 4.51 3.74
CA LEU A 90 8.12 3.95 3.61
C LEU A 90 7.26 4.84 2.70
N ALA A 91 6.76 4.25 1.62
CA ALA A 91 5.92 4.92 0.63
C ALA A 91 4.51 4.31 0.60
N ILE A 92 3.49 5.16 0.65
CA ILE A 92 2.08 4.74 0.67
C ILE A 92 1.37 5.15 -0.61
N CYS A 93 0.69 4.21 -1.26
CA CYS A 93 -0.15 4.41 -2.44
C CYS A 93 0.58 5.15 -3.57
N ALA A 94 0.28 6.42 -3.80
CA ALA A 94 0.95 7.23 -4.81
C ALA A 94 2.47 7.36 -4.56
N GLY A 95 2.90 7.37 -3.29
CA GLY A 95 4.31 7.35 -2.93
C GLY A 95 5.04 6.11 -3.47
N LEU A 96 4.37 4.95 -3.55
CA LEU A 96 4.94 3.74 -4.16
C LEU A 96 5.29 3.99 -5.65
N HIS A 97 4.44 4.75 -6.35
CA HIS A 97 4.63 5.07 -7.77
C HIS A 97 5.77 6.05 -7.97
N VAL A 98 5.83 7.08 -7.13
CA VAL A 98 6.92 8.08 -7.11
C VAL A 98 8.28 7.41 -6.91
N LEU A 99 8.37 6.38 -6.07
CA LEU A 99 9.61 5.64 -5.84
C LEU A 99 9.97 4.64 -6.94
N GLY A 100 9.05 4.30 -7.83
CA GLY A 100 9.24 3.32 -8.91
C GLY A 100 10.17 3.80 -10.04
N ASN A 101 10.41 2.94 -11.04
CA ASN A 101 11.13 3.35 -12.24
C ASN A 101 10.26 4.22 -13.16
N THR A 102 9.01 3.80 -13.36
CA THR A 102 8.14 4.40 -14.38
C THR A 102 6.70 4.44 -13.91
N MET A 103 6.06 5.59 -14.11
CA MET A 103 4.64 5.80 -13.96
C MET A 103 4.02 6.04 -15.34
N ILE A 104 3.04 5.23 -15.70
CA ILE A 104 2.29 5.35 -16.95
C ILE A 104 0.96 6.04 -16.64
N ASP A 105 0.62 7.08 -17.40
CA ASP A 105 -0.67 7.78 -17.28
C ASP A 105 -1.79 7.09 -18.08
N VAL A 106 -2.99 7.66 -18.04
CA VAL A 106 -4.18 7.10 -18.70
C VAL A 106 -4.13 7.17 -20.23
N ASP A 107 -3.29 8.06 -20.77
CA ASP A 107 -3.09 8.25 -22.21
C ASP A 107 -1.88 7.43 -22.73
N GLY A 108 -1.21 6.68 -21.84
CA GLY A 108 -0.04 5.86 -22.14
C GLY A 108 1.29 6.61 -22.07
N GLY A 109 1.28 7.87 -21.63
CA GLY A 109 2.48 8.66 -21.39
C GLY A 109 3.32 8.04 -20.28
N CYS A 110 4.62 7.88 -20.54
CA CYS A 110 5.58 7.34 -19.57
C CYS A 110 6.30 8.50 -18.87
N GLN A 111 6.19 8.56 -17.56
CA GLN A 111 6.90 9.50 -16.69
C GLN A 111 7.92 8.73 -15.84
N PRO A 112 9.16 9.21 -15.70
CA PRO A 112 10.11 8.59 -14.79
C PRO A 112 9.66 8.77 -13.33
N GLY A 113 9.91 7.76 -12.51
CA GLY A 113 9.94 7.90 -11.04
C GLY A 113 11.39 8.04 -10.54
N LEU A 114 11.60 7.91 -9.24
CA LEU A 114 12.93 8.05 -8.61
C LEU A 114 13.82 6.80 -8.77
N GLY A 115 13.25 5.67 -9.20
CA GLY A 115 13.98 4.43 -9.47
C GLY A 115 14.54 3.74 -8.21
N LEU A 116 13.96 4.00 -7.03
CA LEU A 116 14.34 3.36 -5.77
C LEU A 116 13.71 1.98 -5.60
N LEU A 117 12.57 1.75 -6.26
CA LEU A 117 11.93 0.45 -6.35
C LEU A 117 11.92 0.02 -7.81
N ASP A 118 12.32 -1.23 -8.05
CA ASP A 118 12.30 -1.85 -9.38
C ASP A 118 10.86 -2.20 -9.76
N LEU A 119 10.08 -1.22 -10.22
CA LEU A 119 8.67 -1.38 -10.55
C LEU A 119 8.18 -0.38 -11.60
N ILE A 120 7.09 -0.77 -12.27
CA ILE A 120 6.33 0.07 -13.20
C ILE A 120 4.88 0.12 -12.73
N SER A 121 4.31 1.32 -12.67
CA SER A 121 2.91 1.52 -12.31
C SER A 121 2.11 2.04 -13.50
N ARG A 122 0.91 1.50 -13.69
CA ARG A 122 0.00 1.87 -14.80
C ARG A 122 -1.45 1.97 -14.32
N PRO A 123 -2.34 2.71 -15.00
CA PRO A 123 -3.72 2.82 -14.58
C PRO A 123 -4.46 1.52 -14.89
N GLY A 124 -5.11 0.95 -13.88
CA GLY A 124 -6.01 -0.19 -14.05
C GLY A 124 -7.35 0.23 -14.65
N SER A 125 -8.04 -0.74 -15.26
CA SER A 125 -9.38 -0.55 -15.84
C SER A 125 -10.46 -0.23 -14.80
N ARG A 126 -10.23 -0.60 -13.54
CA ARG A 126 -11.13 -0.32 -12.41
C ARG A 126 -10.33 0.11 -11.18
N ARG A 127 -10.92 1.01 -10.41
CA ARG A 127 -10.41 1.44 -9.11
C ARG A 127 -10.53 0.29 -8.10
N ALA A 128 -9.42 -0.03 -7.43
CA ALA A 128 -9.40 -0.90 -6.27
C ALA A 128 -9.87 -0.10 -5.05
N ILE A 129 -10.98 -0.52 -4.44
CA ILE A 129 -11.57 0.12 -3.27
C ILE A 129 -12.03 -0.98 -2.31
N GLY A 130 -11.43 -1.06 -1.13
CA GLY A 130 -11.80 -2.12 -0.20
C GLY A 130 -10.86 -2.40 0.95
N GLU A 131 -11.31 -3.26 1.86
CA GLU A 131 -10.43 -3.90 2.84
C GLU A 131 -9.48 -4.88 2.13
N VAL A 132 -8.21 -4.84 2.53
CA VAL A 132 -7.17 -5.76 2.10
C VAL A 132 -6.75 -6.63 3.28
N VAL A 133 -6.58 -7.91 3.01
CA VAL A 133 -5.92 -8.86 3.90
C VAL A 133 -4.85 -9.58 3.10
N ALA A 134 -3.61 -9.47 3.55
CA ALA A 134 -2.45 -10.05 2.89
C ALA A 134 -1.56 -10.78 3.92
N THR A 135 -0.71 -11.67 3.44
CA THR A 135 0.32 -12.33 4.23
C THR A 135 1.67 -11.87 3.71
N ALA A 136 2.43 -11.20 4.57
CA ALA A 136 3.77 -10.71 4.29
C ALA A 136 4.67 -11.81 3.75
N ASP A 137 5.58 -11.44 2.86
CA ASP A 137 6.61 -12.37 2.40
C ASP A 137 7.45 -12.83 3.61
N PRO A 138 7.71 -14.14 3.79
CA PRO A 138 8.49 -14.65 4.92
C PRO A 138 9.88 -14.01 5.05
N MET A 139 10.48 -13.56 3.94
CA MET A 139 11.78 -12.89 3.94
C MET A 139 11.78 -11.53 4.65
N ILE A 140 10.60 -10.90 4.81
CA ILE A 140 10.46 -9.67 5.59
C ILE A 140 10.62 -9.95 7.10
N GLY A 141 10.35 -11.18 7.55
CA GLY A 141 10.59 -11.58 8.93
C GLY A 141 9.71 -10.87 9.96
N LEU A 142 8.46 -10.53 9.60
CA LEU A 142 7.52 -9.93 10.55
C LEU A 142 7.14 -10.95 11.64
N ALA A 143 7.14 -10.51 12.90
CA ALA A 143 6.69 -11.34 14.04
C ALA A 143 5.22 -11.81 13.88
N ASP A 144 4.40 -10.98 13.22
CA ASP A 144 3.07 -11.35 12.75
C ASP A 144 3.01 -11.07 11.25
N PRO A 145 2.88 -12.11 10.40
CA PRO A 145 2.95 -11.96 8.95
C PRO A 145 1.64 -11.43 8.36
N VAL A 146 0.54 -11.36 9.10
CA VAL A 146 -0.72 -10.93 8.50
C VAL A 146 -0.78 -9.40 8.46
N LEU A 147 -1.01 -8.87 7.26
CA LEU A 147 -1.20 -7.44 6.99
C LEU A 147 -2.66 -7.15 6.68
N THR A 148 -3.17 -6.04 7.21
CA THR A 148 -4.50 -5.52 6.88
C THR A 148 -4.44 -4.03 6.55
N GLY A 149 -5.30 -3.59 5.66
CA GLY A 149 -5.39 -2.18 5.29
C GLY A 149 -6.63 -1.88 4.49
N PHE A 150 -6.71 -0.67 3.98
CA PHE A 150 -7.72 -0.27 3.00
C PHE A 150 -7.01 0.16 1.72
N GLU A 151 -7.43 -0.33 0.57
CA GLU A 151 -6.93 0.11 -0.73
C GLU A 151 -7.93 1.09 -1.38
N ASN A 152 -7.40 2.12 -2.04
CA ASN A 152 -8.18 3.17 -2.67
C ASN A 152 -7.37 3.74 -3.85
N HIS A 153 -7.13 2.94 -4.89
CA HIS A 153 -6.19 3.31 -5.95
C HIS A 153 -6.63 2.80 -7.32
N ARG A 154 -6.18 3.47 -8.38
CA ARG A 154 -6.33 2.97 -9.76
C ARG A 154 -5.08 2.25 -10.26
N GLY A 155 -3.93 2.50 -9.66
CA GLY A 155 -2.65 1.94 -10.11
C GLY A 155 -2.65 0.41 -10.10
N ARG A 156 -1.89 -0.14 -11.04
CA ARG A 156 -1.47 -1.53 -11.08
C ARG A 156 0.02 -1.52 -11.19
N THR A 157 0.68 -2.29 -10.33
CA THR A 157 2.13 -2.28 -10.21
C THR A 157 2.66 -3.61 -10.67
N GLU A 158 3.67 -3.57 -11.52
CA GLU A 158 4.43 -4.72 -11.95
C GLU A 158 5.85 -4.57 -11.40
N LEU A 159 6.31 -5.59 -10.66
CA LEU A 159 7.64 -5.60 -10.07
C LEU A 159 8.66 -6.15 -11.08
N GLY A 160 9.81 -5.50 -11.13
CA GLY A 160 11.01 -6.00 -11.78
C GLY A 160 11.78 -6.98 -10.87
N PRO A 161 12.83 -7.63 -11.40
CA PRO A 161 13.56 -8.69 -10.71
C PRO A 161 14.34 -8.22 -9.46
N ARG A 162 14.55 -6.91 -9.27
CA ARG A 162 15.27 -6.36 -8.10
C ARG A 162 14.34 -5.88 -6.97
N ALA A 163 13.04 -6.09 -7.12
CA ALA A 163 12.07 -5.84 -6.05
C ALA A 163 11.33 -7.13 -5.71
N THR A 164 11.01 -7.30 -4.43
CA THR A 164 10.15 -8.38 -3.95
C THR A 164 8.81 -7.80 -3.50
N PRO A 165 7.69 -8.52 -3.63
CA PRO A 165 6.44 -8.05 -3.08
C PRO A 165 6.52 -7.97 -1.55
N LEU A 166 5.86 -6.98 -0.94
CA LEU A 166 5.74 -6.91 0.52
C LEU A 166 4.91 -8.09 1.05
N ALA A 167 3.86 -8.47 0.32
CA ALA A 167 2.93 -9.51 0.73
C ALA A 167 2.20 -10.19 -0.43
N ARG A 168 1.55 -11.32 -0.13
CA ARG A 168 0.57 -11.99 -0.98
C ARG A 168 -0.85 -11.65 -0.55
N VAL A 169 -1.67 -11.20 -1.48
CA VAL A 169 -3.07 -10.80 -1.24
C VAL A 169 -3.98 -12.01 -1.11
N GLY A 170 -4.70 -12.11 0.00
CA GLY A 170 -5.80 -13.06 0.19
C GLY A 170 -7.18 -12.44 -0.06
N ILE A 171 -7.37 -11.17 0.32
CA ILE A 171 -8.56 -10.35 0.07
C ILE A 171 -8.08 -8.97 -0.39
N GLY A 172 -8.67 -8.44 -1.46
CA GLY A 172 -8.28 -7.15 -2.07
C GLY A 172 -7.73 -7.33 -3.47
N VAL A 173 -7.15 -6.26 -4.02
CA VAL A 173 -6.50 -6.23 -5.34
C VAL A 173 -4.98 -6.14 -5.21
N GLY A 174 -4.49 -5.27 -4.33
CA GLY A 174 -3.08 -4.95 -4.18
C GLY A 174 -2.45 -4.43 -5.47
N ASN A 175 -1.30 -4.98 -5.85
CA ASN A 175 -0.61 -4.64 -7.10
C ASN A 175 -1.42 -5.02 -8.35
N GLY A 176 -2.35 -5.98 -8.23
CA GLY A 176 -3.21 -6.47 -9.31
C GLY A 176 -2.88 -7.87 -9.83
N ASP A 177 -1.83 -8.48 -9.30
CA ASP A 177 -1.29 -9.80 -9.68
C ASP A 177 -1.27 -10.78 -8.49
N HIS A 178 -2.13 -10.54 -7.49
CA HIS A 178 -2.17 -11.23 -6.19
C HIS A 178 -1.00 -10.93 -5.24
N THR A 179 -0.13 -9.97 -5.59
CA THR A 179 0.86 -9.41 -4.67
C THR A 179 0.41 -8.05 -4.15
N GLU A 180 1.05 -7.59 -3.07
CA GLU A 180 0.82 -6.30 -2.44
C GLU A 180 2.15 -5.63 -2.17
N GLY A 181 2.27 -4.37 -2.59
CA GLY A 181 3.41 -3.52 -2.33
C GLY A 181 4.71 -4.01 -2.99
N ALA A 182 5.81 -3.39 -2.58
CA ALA A 182 7.16 -3.70 -3.03
C ALA A 182 8.16 -3.44 -1.91
N VAL A 183 9.24 -4.21 -1.89
CA VAL A 183 10.36 -4.05 -0.98
C VAL A 183 11.65 -4.17 -1.79
N SER A 184 12.58 -3.27 -1.56
CA SER A 184 13.97 -3.35 -2.01
C SER A 184 14.83 -2.82 -0.87
N ASP A 185 15.63 -3.70 -0.26
CA ASP A 185 16.40 -3.42 0.95
C ASP A 185 15.57 -2.75 2.06
N ARG A 186 15.81 -1.45 2.33
CA ARG A 186 15.14 -0.67 3.38
C ARG A 186 14.07 0.27 2.83
N VAL A 187 13.74 0.13 1.54
CA VAL A 187 12.66 0.85 0.87
C VAL A 187 11.43 -0.05 0.79
N ILE A 188 10.36 0.36 1.43
CA ILE A 188 9.08 -0.36 1.50
C ILE A 188 8.01 0.52 0.87
N GLY A 189 7.27 -0.03 -0.08
CA GLY A 189 6.10 0.62 -0.66
C GLY A 189 4.85 -0.25 -0.53
N THR A 190 3.69 0.34 -0.27
CA THR A 190 2.43 -0.41 -0.09
C THR A 190 1.21 0.41 -0.50
N TYR A 191 0.16 -0.25 -0.98
CA TYR A 191 -1.16 0.35 -1.21
C TYR A 191 -2.04 0.34 0.03
N LEU A 192 -1.62 -0.31 1.11
CA LEU A 192 -2.37 -0.37 2.35
C LEU A 192 -2.44 1.02 2.98
N HIS A 193 -3.65 1.54 3.13
CA HIS A 193 -3.94 2.69 3.99
C HIS A 193 -4.50 2.23 5.34
N GLY A 194 -4.69 3.19 6.23
CA GLY A 194 -5.32 2.96 7.52
C GLY A 194 -5.32 4.18 8.43
N PRO A 195 -4.16 4.76 8.80
CA PRO A 195 -2.77 4.51 8.34
C PRO A 195 -2.27 3.07 8.52
N VAL A 196 -1.35 2.61 7.64
CA VAL A 196 -0.90 1.21 7.59
C VAL A 196 -0.25 0.75 8.90
N LEU A 197 0.57 1.59 9.53
CA LEU A 197 1.32 1.18 10.72
C LEU A 197 0.45 1.06 11.97
N ALA A 198 -0.67 1.79 12.03
CA ALA A 198 -1.64 1.65 13.11
C ALA A 198 -2.35 0.27 13.05
N ARG A 199 -2.59 -0.22 11.84
CA ARG A 199 -3.26 -1.52 11.60
C ARG A 199 -2.29 -2.70 11.66
N ASN A 200 -0.99 -2.46 11.49
CA ASN A 200 0.03 -3.50 11.37
C ASN A 200 1.20 -3.22 12.33
N PRO A 201 1.04 -3.48 13.64
CA PRO A 201 2.08 -3.19 14.64
C PRO A 201 3.41 -3.91 14.39
N ALA A 202 3.36 -5.14 13.86
CA ALA A 202 4.56 -5.90 13.51
C ALA A 202 5.36 -5.24 12.37
N LEU A 203 4.68 -4.61 11.41
CA LEU A 203 5.35 -3.83 10.35
C LEU A 203 5.96 -2.54 10.93
N ALA A 204 5.26 -1.86 11.84
CA ALA A 204 5.79 -0.68 12.51
C ALA A 204 7.05 -1.01 13.32
N ASP A 205 7.04 -2.11 14.06
CA ASP A 205 8.19 -2.59 14.82
C ASP A 205 9.34 -3.04 13.93
N HIS A 206 9.04 -3.67 12.79
CA HIS A 206 10.05 -4.03 11.80
C HIS A 206 10.76 -2.79 11.23
N ILE A 207 10.02 -1.74 10.86
CA ILE A 207 10.59 -0.47 10.39
C ILE A 207 11.48 0.18 11.46
N LEU A 208 11.03 0.20 12.72
CA LEU A 208 11.85 0.72 13.82
C LEU A 208 13.10 -0.14 14.06
N ALA A 209 13.01 -1.46 13.92
CA ALA A 209 14.14 -2.36 14.06
C ALA A 209 15.18 -2.13 12.95
N LEU A 210 14.72 -1.94 11.71
CA LEU A 210 15.59 -1.53 10.61
C LEU A 210 16.27 -0.20 10.94
N ALA A 211 15.51 0.85 11.26
CA ALA A 211 16.03 2.20 11.49
C ALA A 211 17.03 2.26 12.65
N THR A 212 16.79 1.53 13.74
CA THR A 212 17.62 1.59 14.95
C THR A 212 18.72 0.53 14.99
N GLY A 213 18.64 -0.52 14.16
CA GLY A 213 19.47 -1.72 14.28
C GLY A 213 19.21 -2.55 15.55
N ILE A 214 18.13 -2.25 16.29
CA ILE A 214 17.80 -2.89 17.57
C ILE A 214 16.48 -3.65 17.41
N PRO A 215 16.43 -4.95 17.77
CA PRO A 215 15.19 -5.71 17.77
C PRO A 215 14.10 -5.02 18.59
N GLN A 216 12.89 -4.94 18.03
CA GLN A 216 11.74 -4.31 18.66
C GLN A 216 10.78 -5.39 19.15
N PRO A 217 10.82 -5.80 20.44
CA PRO A 217 9.89 -6.79 20.95
C PRO A 217 8.45 -6.28 20.81
N PRO A 218 7.48 -7.17 20.51
CA PRO A 218 6.08 -6.80 20.40
C PRO A 218 5.58 -6.08 21.66
N LEU A 219 4.83 -4.99 21.47
CA LEU A 219 4.12 -4.32 22.56
C LEU A 219 2.75 -4.96 22.75
N GLU A 220 2.46 -5.41 23.97
CA GLU A 220 1.16 -5.94 24.36
C GLU A 220 0.17 -4.77 24.57
N LEU A 221 -0.64 -4.49 23.54
CA LEU A 221 -1.63 -3.42 23.54
C LEU A 221 -3.04 -4.01 23.32
N PRO A 222 -3.88 -4.12 24.37
CA PRO A 222 -5.16 -4.85 24.32
C PRO A 222 -6.10 -4.40 23.19
N ASP A 223 -6.14 -3.10 22.88
CA ASP A 223 -7.06 -2.53 21.89
C ASP A 223 -6.67 -2.87 20.45
N GLN A 224 -5.40 -3.17 20.17
CA GLN A 224 -4.93 -3.46 18.81
C GLN A 224 -5.51 -4.77 18.27
N ASN A 225 -5.65 -5.80 19.12
CA ASN A 225 -6.22 -7.09 18.74
C ASN A 225 -7.71 -6.98 18.38
N THR A 226 -8.44 -6.11 19.08
CA THR A 226 -9.87 -5.86 18.83
C THR A 226 -10.09 -5.15 17.49
N LEU A 227 -9.29 -4.14 17.18
CA LEU A 227 -9.33 -3.43 15.89
C LEU A 227 -9.01 -4.38 14.72
N ARG A 228 -8.00 -5.23 14.91
CA ARG A 228 -7.60 -6.22 13.91
C ARG A 228 -8.69 -7.27 13.64
N THR A 229 -9.34 -7.78 14.68
CA THR A 229 -10.49 -8.69 14.55
C THR A 229 -11.64 -8.04 13.78
N THR A 230 -11.86 -6.75 14.01
CA THR A 230 -12.90 -5.97 13.32
C THR A 230 -12.60 -5.81 11.84
N ALA A 231 -11.33 -5.54 11.47
CA ALA A 231 -10.87 -5.50 10.10
C ALA A 231 -11.14 -6.83 9.35
N PHE A 232 -10.79 -7.97 9.94
CA PHE A 232 -11.08 -9.28 9.34
C PHE A 232 -12.57 -9.50 9.10
N ARG A 233 -13.42 -9.12 10.06
CA ARG A 233 -14.89 -9.22 9.91
C ARG A 233 -15.39 -8.33 8.77
N ARG A 234 -14.86 -7.11 8.61
CA ARG A 234 -15.22 -6.21 7.50
C ARG A 234 -14.79 -6.80 6.16
N ALA A 235 -13.56 -7.29 6.04
CA ALA A 235 -13.04 -7.95 4.84
C ALA A 235 -13.89 -9.19 4.45
N GLY A 236 -14.27 -10.03 5.43
CA GLY A 236 -15.14 -11.18 5.21
C GLY A 236 -16.54 -10.80 4.72
N ARG A 237 -17.15 -9.75 5.29
CA ARG A 237 -18.44 -9.22 4.82
C ARG A 237 -18.35 -8.66 3.41
N GLN A 238 -17.28 -7.94 3.09
CA GLN A 238 -17.02 -7.42 1.76
C GLN A 238 -16.91 -8.56 0.73
N ARG A 239 -16.11 -9.60 1.01
CA ARG A 239 -15.97 -10.77 0.12
C ARG A 239 -17.30 -11.48 -0.14
N SER A 240 -18.12 -11.66 0.89
CA SER A 240 -19.46 -12.26 0.77
C SER A 240 -20.44 -11.39 -0.02
N ARG A 241 -20.39 -10.06 0.15
CA ARG A 241 -21.19 -9.11 -0.62
C ARG A 241 -20.79 -9.12 -2.10
N TRP A 242 -19.48 -9.15 -2.41
CA TRP A 242 -18.99 -9.25 -3.78
C TRP A 242 -19.34 -10.57 -4.46
N ARG A 243 -19.29 -11.70 -3.73
CA ARG A 243 -19.80 -12.99 -4.25
C ARG A 243 -21.27 -12.89 -4.63
N ARG A 244 -22.13 -12.41 -3.73
CA ARG A 244 -23.56 -12.23 -3.99
C ARG A 244 -23.84 -11.29 -5.18
N LEU A 245 -23.18 -10.14 -5.25
CA LEU A 245 -23.32 -9.21 -6.38
C LEU A 245 -22.86 -9.83 -7.70
N ARG A 246 -21.77 -10.61 -7.70
CA ARG A 246 -21.29 -11.33 -8.88
C ARG A 246 -22.28 -12.40 -9.33
N ASP A 247 -22.92 -13.11 -8.39
CA ASP A 247 -23.95 -14.11 -8.68
C ASP A 247 -25.25 -13.46 -9.23
N HIS A 248 -25.49 -12.18 -8.93
CA HIS A 248 -26.61 -11.41 -9.49
C HIS A 248 -26.28 -10.70 -10.82
N LEU A 249 -25.00 -10.41 -11.08
CA LEU A 249 -24.53 -9.72 -12.29
C LEU A 249 -23.97 -10.67 -13.36
N THR A 250 -23.78 -11.95 -13.04
CA THR A 250 -23.58 -13.01 -14.04
C THR A 250 -24.94 -13.31 -14.66
N PRO A 251 -25.11 -13.22 -15.98
CA PRO A 251 -26.38 -13.56 -16.61
C PRO A 251 -26.69 -15.04 -16.29
N ARG A 252 -27.72 -15.28 -15.46
CA ARG A 252 -28.36 -16.59 -15.46
C ARG A 252 -28.76 -16.85 -16.91
N ARG A 253 -28.29 -17.96 -17.48
CA ARG A 253 -28.55 -18.39 -18.87
C ARG A 253 -29.93 -17.89 -19.31
N TRP A 254 -29.94 -17.04 -20.32
CA TRP A 254 -31.16 -16.55 -20.95
C TRP A 254 -31.84 -17.76 -21.60
N THR A 255 -32.81 -18.36 -20.92
CA THR A 255 -33.75 -19.27 -21.58
C THR A 255 -34.77 -18.40 -22.29
N ALA A 256 -34.67 -18.35 -23.62
CA ALA A 256 -35.63 -17.62 -24.44
C ALA A 256 -37.07 -18.11 -24.14
N PRO A 257 -38.06 -17.20 -24.02
CA PRO A 257 -39.46 -17.60 -23.87
C PRO A 257 -39.99 -18.07 -25.23
N GLY A 258 -40.39 -19.34 -25.29
CA GLY A 258 -41.39 -19.92 -26.20
C GLY A 258 -41.28 -19.63 -27.70
N THR A 259 -40.91 -20.65 -28.48
CA THR A 259 -41.48 -20.84 -29.83
C THR A 259 -42.50 -21.96 -29.78
N THR A 260 -43.75 -21.59 -29.53
CA THR A 260 -44.91 -22.32 -30.03
C THR A 260 -44.97 -22.14 -31.55
N THR A 261 -44.56 -23.16 -32.30
CA THR A 261 -44.94 -23.33 -33.70
C THR A 261 -45.20 -24.82 -33.91
N GLY A 262 -46.44 -25.12 -34.25
CA GLY A 262 -46.94 -26.47 -34.40
C GLY A 262 -46.35 -27.21 -35.59
N GLN A 263 -46.28 -28.53 -35.44
CA GLN A 263 -46.40 -29.47 -36.55
C GLN A 263 -47.48 -30.47 -36.14
N ARG A 264 -48.65 -30.37 -36.80
CA ARG A 264 -49.58 -31.49 -36.91
C ARG A 264 -48.95 -32.48 -37.90
N SER A 265 -48.73 -33.72 -37.48
CA SER A 265 -48.60 -34.84 -38.41
C SER A 265 -50.00 -35.39 -38.75
N PRO A 266 -50.27 -35.75 -40.01
CA PRO A 266 -51.49 -36.47 -40.37
C PRO A 266 -51.19 -37.97 -40.38
N GLN A 267 -51.66 -38.70 -39.37
CA GLN A 267 -51.92 -40.15 -39.39
C GLN A 267 -52.57 -40.53 -38.06
N ASP A 268 -53.89 -40.71 -38.09
CA ASP A 268 -54.66 -41.72 -37.35
C ASP A 268 -56.15 -41.45 -37.61
N LEU A 269 -56.61 -41.97 -38.75
CA LEU A 269 -57.99 -42.38 -39.00
C LEU A 269 -57.91 -43.84 -39.46
N ALA A 270 -57.96 -44.75 -38.48
CA ALA A 270 -58.49 -46.12 -38.56
C ALA A 270 -58.68 -46.63 -37.13
#